data_AF-A0A2V0RMW8-F1
#
_entry.id   AF-A0A2V0RMW8-F1
#
_cell.length_a   1.000
_cell.length_b   1.000
_cell.length_c   1.000
_cell.angle_alpha   90.00
_cell.angle_beta   90.00
_cell.angle_gamma   90.00
#
_symmetry.space_group_name_H-M   'P 1'
#
loop_
_entity.id
_entity.type
_entity.pdbx_description
1 polymer ?
#
loop_
_entity_poly.entity_id
_entity_poly.type
_entity_poly.pdbx_seq_one_letter_code
_entity_poly.pdbx_strand_id
1 'polypeptide(L)'
;MNSTKEYAIEVATTALNSFHKQARGDLEAPNGDENVGMYTARGGSAVTLTANTTSAAVVFDAEASLRKGQLDVVVYERNSANQVVAQQRVNLGRPTNEFLSAGVLSSALKVFNSSGVDVIGGTQSAAVLTSVPRDISKITSTDLANNCANHERDLASGIVSREDSTMTMAMTDHFGKKMALSRNNTLGNLVLRSWDDGVGARGTTTGQSLTFTGTAGMTILHSSSFTDAQILENSDTPKDLTTAGALRRFLDTARLDEQYNPLTLACYHASVNVRCVFADTDVTNAGQGYSAVIMALDSADNIIASKEVSDRVAANDGSTLDARFYGSITSSTSPIARIVVGARKTNLAATDNMIVESYAEVIAYEETSDIAARPIHVCVFEGLNASATININSAAVLTGVPDSTNVFISSKSSSNDVYDTNAVEVFLRSVTRVMPRAFTIDGHAAMVSSVDAMFGTEDVSIAFQAMSFEKVAKKVKKIGKVAKARAQEIPALLSELAPALEEIGSTLSMLPGPAGTAGQAMRSIGRLSR
;
A
#
# COMPACT_ATOMS: atom_id res chain seq x y z
N MET A 1 28.55 3.26 26.08
CA MET A 1 28.45 2.00 25.31
C MET A 1 27.35 1.08 25.84
N ASN A 2 27.29 0.71 27.12
CA ASN A 2 26.17 -0.10 27.63
C ASN A 2 24.80 0.60 27.48
N SER A 3 24.72 1.90 27.78
CA SER A 3 23.51 2.71 27.54
C SER A 3 23.10 2.74 26.06
N THR A 4 24.06 2.90 25.14
CA THR A 4 23.83 2.84 23.68
C THR A 4 23.32 1.48 23.23
N LYS A 5 23.85 0.39 23.78
CA LYS A 5 23.38 -0.97 23.51
C LYS A 5 21.93 -1.15 23.97
N GLU A 6 21.64 -0.77 25.21
CA GLU A 6 20.30 -0.88 25.80
C GLU A 6 19.29 -0.09 24.98
N TYR A 7 19.64 1.15 24.61
CA TYR A 7 18.84 1.98 23.71
C TYR A 7 18.62 1.32 22.34
N ALA A 8 19.67 0.81 21.70
CA ALA A 8 19.55 0.17 20.39
C ALA A 8 18.66 -1.08 20.42
N ILE A 9 18.78 -1.90 21.46
CA ILE A 9 17.91 -3.07 21.70
C ILE A 9 16.48 -2.58 21.92
N GLU A 10 16.29 -1.52 22.71
CA GLU A 10 14.97 -0.99 23.00
C GLU A 10 14.25 -0.50 21.73
N VAL A 11 14.96 0.25 20.88
CA VAL A 11 14.45 0.69 19.57
C VAL A 11 14.13 -0.50 18.68
N ALA A 12 15.01 -1.49 18.59
CA ALA A 12 14.79 -2.69 17.79
C ALA A 12 13.58 -3.50 18.29
N THR A 13 13.48 -3.81 19.57
CA THR A 13 12.34 -4.55 20.14
C THR A 13 11.03 -3.76 19.96
N THR A 14 11.06 -2.43 20.09
CA THR A 14 9.86 -1.60 19.85
C THR A 14 9.42 -1.64 18.38
N ALA A 15 10.38 -1.57 17.45
CA ALA A 15 10.13 -1.64 16.01
C ALA A 15 9.63 -3.03 15.58
N LEU A 16 10.24 -4.08 16.12
CA LEU A 16 9.97 -5.48 15.77
C LEU A 16 8.83 -6.11 16.56
N ASN A 17 8.29 -5.42 17.55
CA ASN A 17 7.19 -5.92 18.36
C ASN A 17 6.10 -4.86 18.55
N SER A 18 5.75 -4.18 17.47
CA SER A 18 4.82 -3.05 17.48
C SER A 18 3.40 -3.44 17.92
N PHE A 19 3.01 -4.71 17.86
CA PHE A 19 1.72 -5.21 18.36
C PHE A 19 1.67 -5.38 19.88
N HIS A 20 2.80 -5.64 20.55
CA HIS A 20 2.84 -5.83 22.01
C HIS A 20 3.47 -4.62 22.72
N LYS A 21 4.55 -4.05 22.20
CA LYS A 21 5.22 -2.87 22.76
C LYS A 21 4.74 -1.56 22.14
N GLN A 22 4.41 -0.58 22.98
CA GLN A 22 3.90 0.73 22.56
C GLN A 22 4.91 1.80 22.97
N ALA A 23 5.37 2.62 22.03
CA ALA A 23 6.09 3.86 22.29
C ALA A 23 5.11 5.04 22.33
N ARG A 24 5.31 5.96 23.28
CA ARG A 24 4.43 7.11 23.51
C ARG A 24 5.19 8.45 23.45
N GLY A 25 6.32 8.48 22.75
CA GLY A 25 7.23 9.63 22.66
C GLY A 25 8.36 9.63 23.70
N ASP A 26 8.29 8.72 24.66
CA ASP A 26 9.29 8.46 25.70
C ASP A 26 10.62 7.98 25.14
N LEU A 27 10.60 7.18 24.08
CA LEU A 27 11.80 6.75 23.38
C LEU A 27 12.22 7.77 22.31
N GLU A 28 13.49 8.18 22.33
CA GLU A 28 14.05 9.05 21.27
C GLU A 28 14.16 8.31 19.95
N ALA A 29 13.91 9.01 18.85
CA ALA A 29 14.05 8.44 17.52
C ALA A 29 15.54 8.17 17.18
N PRO A 30 15.86 7.04 16.53
CA PRO A 30 17.25 6.66 16.23
C PRO A 30 17.87 7.48 15.10
N ASN A 31 17.15 8.45 14.55
CA ASN A 31 17.63 9.34 13.49
C ASN A 31 18.67 10.36 13.95
N GLY A 32 18.76 10.62 15.26
CA GLY A 32 19.67 11.61 15.84
C GLY A 32 19.17 13.05 15.76
N ASP A 33 17.91 13.25 15.39
CA ASP A 33 17.28 14.57 15.38
C ASP A 33 16.72 14.90 16.77
N GLU A 34 17.06 16.08 17.30
CA GLU A 34 16.55 16.54 18.59
C GLU A 34 15.02 16.71 18.56
N ASN A 35 14.36 16.41 19.68
CA ASN A 35 12.91 16.54 19.87
C ASN A 35 12.05 15.64 18.97
N VAL A 36 12.64 14.61 18.34
CA VAL A 36 11.90 13.58 17.60
C VAL A 36 11.70 12.36 18.49
N GLY A 37 10.44 12.01 18.74
CA GLY A 37 10.06 10.86 19.55
C GLY A 37 9.59 9.67 18.69
N MET A 38 9.64 8.47 19.27
CA MET A 38 9.00 7.28 18.69
C MET A 38 7.57 7.12 19.21
N TYR A 39 6.64 6.80 18.32
CA TYR A 39 5.22 6.63 18.62
C TYR A 39 4.71 5.36 17.95
N THR A 40 3.86 4.59 18.64
CA THR A 40 3.23 3.42 18.03
C THR A 40 1.76 3.69 17.73
N ALA A 41 1.40 3.63 16.44
CA ALA A 41 0.03 3.62 15.97
C ALA A 41 -0.42 2.18 15.74
N ARG A 42 -1.58 1.80 16.29
CA ARG A 42 -2.18 0.48 16.10
C ARG A 42 -3.61 0.63 15.62
N GLY A 43 -4.04 -0.27 14.76
CA GLY A 43 -5.41 -0.39 14.29
C GLY A 43 -5.81 -1.85 14.20
N GLY A 44 -7.11 -2.09 14.31
CA GLY A 44 -7.68 -3.41 14.07
C GLY A 44 -9.14 -3.26 13.66
N SER A 45 -9.56 -4.06 12.68
CA SER A 45 -10.96 -4.15 12.27
C SER A 45 -11.26 -5.50 11.66
N ALA A 46 -12.52 -5.91 11.78
CA ALA A 46 -13.08 -6.99 10.99
C ALA A 46 -13.73 -6.40 9.73
N VAL A 47 -13.49 -7.04 8.59
CA VAL A 47 -14.09 -6.70 7.30
C VAL A 47 -14.86 -7.92 6.81
N THR A 48 -16.18 -7.80 6.73
CA THR A 48 -17.02 -8.82 6.09
C THR A 48 -17.08 -8.53 4.60
N LEU A 49 -16.68 -9.53 3.81
CA LEU A 49 -16.65 -9.44 2.36
C LEU A 49 -18.06 -9.59 1.78
N THR A 50 -18.23 -9.11 0.56
CA THR A 50 -19.46 -9.31 -0.20
C THR A 50 -19.66 -10.79 -0.55
N ALA A 51 -20.91 -11.18 -0.79
CA ALA A 51 -21.27 -12.60 -1.00
C ALA A 51 -20.61 -13.23 -2.23
N ASN A 52 -20.26 -12.43 -3.24
CA ASN A 52 -19.67 -12.90 -4.49
C ASN A 52 -18.13 -12.86 -4.50
N THR A 53 -17.51 -12.52 -3.36
CA THR A 53 -16.06 -12.43 -3.24
C THR A 53 -15.45 -13.83 -3.08
N THR A 54 -14.57 -14.20 -4.00
CA THR A 54 -13.83 -15.47 -3.99
C THR A 54 -12.35 -15.29 -3.65
N SER A 55 -11.82 -14.07 -3.78
CA SER A 55 -10.45 -13.72 -3.39
C SER A 55 -10.39 -12.28 -2.91
N ALA A 56 -9.38 -11.97 -2.09
CA ALA A 56 -9.18 -10.61 -1.58
C ALA A 56 -7.69 -10.28 -1.52
N ALA A 57 -7.33 -9.02 -1.70
CA ALA A 57 -5.98 -8.50 -1.51
C ALA A 57 -6.01 -7.40 -0.44
N VAL A 58 -5.30 -7.63 0.66
CA VAL A 58 -5.15 -6.70 1.78
C VAL A 58 -3.79 -6.03 1.66
N VAL A 59 -3.78 -4.70 1.50
CA VAL A 59 -2.59 -3.91 1.24
C VAL A 59 -2.41 -2.85 2.31
N PHE A 60 -1.23 -2.79 2.90
CA PHE A 60 -0.85 -1.75 3.84
C PHE A 60 0.47 -1.10 3.41
N ASP A 61 0.37 0.14 2.95
CA ASP A 61 1.48 1.04 2.64
C ASP A 61 1.50 2.16 3.68
N ALA A 62 2.29 1.96 4.74
CA ALA A 62 2.33 2.86 5.87
C ALA A 62 2.84 4.25 5.49
N GLU A 63 3.80 4.37 4.56
CA GLU A 63 4.36 5.68 4.20
C GLU A 63 3.39 6.49 3.34
N ALA A 64 2.74 5.86 2.36
CA ALA A 64 1.76 6.56 1.51
C ALA A 64 0.53 6.98 2.33
N SER A 65 0.02 6.10 3.19
CA SER A 65 -1.15 6.40 4.03
C SER A 65 -0.84 7.46 5.11
N LEU A 66 0.36 7.46 5.70
CA LEU A 66 0.79 8.48 6.66
C LEU A 66 0.72 9.89 6.04
N ARG A 67 1.23 10.05 4.81
CA ARG A 67 1.28 11.33 4.07
C ARG A 67 -0.11 11.87 3.73
N LYS A 68 -1.06 10.97 3.51
CA LYS A 68 -2.47 11.31 3.27
C LYS A 68 -3.24 11.75 4.53
N GLY A 69 -2.56 11.83 5.68
CA GLY A 69 -3.16 12.33 6.92
C GLY A 69 -3.83 11.28 7.80
N GLN A 70 -3.88 10.01 7.39
CA GLN A 70 -4.35 8.91 8.22
C GLN A 70 -3.81 7.57 7.69
N LEU A 71 -3.09 6.84 8.53
CA LEU A 71 -2.67 5.47 8.24
C LEU A 71 -3.90 4.58 8.00
N ASP A 72 -3.89 3.76 6.95
CA ASP A 72 -4.99 2.86 6.61
C ASP A 72 -4.53 1.60 5.87
N VAL A 73 -5.32 0.52 6.02
CA VAL A 73 -5.22 -0.70 5.21
C VAL A 73 -6.34 -0.70 4.19
N VAL A 74 -6.02 -1.04 2.94
CA VAL A 74 -7.00 -1.17 1.85
C VAL A 74 -7.25 -2.64 1.58
N VAL A 75 -8.52 -3.03 1.43
CA VAL A 75 -8.95 -4.38 1.07
C VAL A 75 -9.63 -4.32 -0.29
N TYR A 76 -9.06 -5.01 -1.28
CA TYR A 76 -9.66 -5.21 -2.59
C TYR A 76 -10.35 -6.56 -2.63
N GLU A 77 -11.65 -6.57 -2.88
CA GLU A 77 -12.45 -7.77 -3.02
C GLU A 77 -12.59 -8.15 -4.48
N ARG A 78 -12.45 -9.44 -4.80
CA ARG A 78 -12.51 -9.93 -6.17
C ARG A 78 -13.43 -11.12 -6.33
N ASN A 79 -14.11 -11.14 -7.47
CA ASN A 79 -14.95 -12.28 -7.88
C ASN A 79 -14.12 -13.38 -8.58
N SER A 80 -14.81 -14.44 -9.01
CA SER A 80 -14.18 -15.58 -9.70
C SER A 80 -13.58 -15.24 -11.06
N ALA A 81 -13.98 -14.10 -11.66
CA ALA A 81 -13.39 -13.56 -12.88
C ALA A 81 -12.16 -12.65 -12.60
N ASN A 82 -11.68 -12.61 -11.35
CA ASN A 82 -10.58 -11.75 -10.89
C ASN A 82 -10.86 -10.24 -11.08
N GLN A 83 -12.14 -9.85 -11.17
CA GLN A 83 -12.55 -8.45 -11.21
C GLN A 83 -12.74 -7.92 -9.80
N VAL A 84 -12.29 -6.69 -9.55
CA VAL A 84 -12.50 -6.03 -8.27
C VAL A 84 -13.97 -5.64 -8.15
N VAL A 85 -14.65 -6.18 -7.16
CA VAL A 85 -16.10 -5.95 -6.92
C VAL A 85 -16.37 -4.98 -5.79
N ALA A 86 -15.42 -4.80 -4.88
CA ALA A 86 -15.52 -3.84 -3.80
C ALA A 86 -14.13 -3.44 -3.31
N GLN A 87 -14.04 -2.21 -2.79
CA GLN A 87 -12.86 -1.71 -2.10
C GLN A 87 -13.28 -1.21 -0.71
N GLN A 88 -12.62 -1.70 0.33
CA GLN A 88 -12.86 -1.28 1.72
C GLN A 88 -11.59 -0.68 2.32
N ARG A 89 -11.74 0.25 3.27
CA ARG A 89 -10.64 0.89 4.01
C ARG A 89 -10.79 0.68 5.50
N VAL A 90 -9.69 0.35 6.16
CA VAL A 90 -9.58 0.21 7.60
C VAL A 90 -8.55 1.21 8.11
N ASN A 91 -9.02 2.25 8.80
CA ASN A 91 -8.13 3.25 9.38
C ASN A 91 -7.37 2.68 10.60
N LEU A 92 -6.10 3.05 10.74
CA LEU A 92 -5.27 2.71 11.89
C LEU A 92 -5.14 3.88 12.85
N GLY A 93 -5.62 3.70 14.08
CA GLY A 93 -5.32 4.63 15.16
C GLY A 93 -5.83 6.04 14.88
N ARG A 94 -4.97 7.02 15.09
CA ARG A 94 -5.31 8.45 15.06
C ARG A 94 -4.82 9.12 13.77
N PRO A 95 -5.39 10.27 13.39
CA PRO A 95 -4.94 11.00 12.21
C PRO A 95 -3.51 11.52 12.35
N THR A 96 -2.80 11.61 11.22
CA THR A 96 -1.41 12.07 11.17
C THR A 96 -1.26 13.54 11.54
N ASN A 97 -2.34 14.34 11.46
CA ASN A 97 -2.32 15.76 11.81
C ASN A 97 -2.03 16.05 13.30
N GLU A 98 -1.88 15.01 14.12
CA GLU A 98 -1.38 15.12 15.48
C GLU A 98 0.12 15.42 15.56
N PHE A 99 0.82 15.17 14.46
CA PHE A 99 2.23 15.48 14.31
C PHE A 99 2.41 16.74 13.47
N LEU A 100 3.41 17.54 13.81
CA LEU A 100 3.94 18.54 12.90
C LEU A 100 4.61 17.84 11.70
N SER A 101 5.43 16.83 11.99
CA SER A 101 6.09 15.98 11.02
C SER A 101 6.18 14.55 11.54
N ALA A 102 6.01 13.57 10.65
CA ALA A 102 6.07 12.17 10.99
C ALA A 102 6.71 11.33 9.87
N GLY A 103 7.50 10.34 10.22
CA GLY A 103 8.08 9.35 9.33
C GLY A 103 7.83 7.94 9.85
N VAL A 104 7.85 6.94 8.96
CA VAL A 104 7.68 5.54 9.35
C VAL A 104 9.04 4.92 9.65
N LEU A 105 9.21 4.35 10.83
CA LEU A 105 10.38 3.56 11.22
C LEU A 105 10.15 2.08 10.97
N SER A 106 8.95 1.57 11.28
CA SER A 106 8.55 0.20 10.97
C SER A 106 7.05 0.09 10.82
N SER A 107 6.61 -0.95 10.11
CA SER A 107 5.21 -1.27 9.91
C SER A 107 5.00 -2.77 9.96
N ALA A 108 3.79 -3.17 10.36
CA ALA A 108 3.39 -4.55 10.45
C ALA A 108 1.90 -4.70 10.09
N LEU A 109 1.57 -5.82 9.44
CA LEU A 109 0.23 -6.20 9.06
C LEU A 109 0.01 -7.66 9.41
N LYS A 110 -1.02 -7.93 10.21
CA LYS A 110 -1.46 -9.24 10.64
C LYS A 110 -2.87 -9.47 10.13
N VAL A 111 -3.07 -10.54 9.38
CA VAL A 111 -4.36 -10.82 8.73
C VAL A 111 -4.75 -12.27 8.94
N PHE A 112 -6.03 -12.50 9.26
CA PHE A 112 -6.59 -13.84 9.41
C PHE A 112 -8.05 -13.92 8.98
N ASN A 113 -8.44 -15.05 8.40
CA ASN A 113 -9.83 -15.34 8.12
C ASN A 113 -10.50 -15.84 9.42
N SER A 114 -11.54 -15.14 9.84
CA SER A 114 -12.29 -15.39 11.08
C SER A 114 -13.73 -15.82 10.84
N SER A 115 -14.03 -16.26 9.61
CA SER A 115 -15.31 -16.92 9.31
C SER A 115 -15.56 -18.06 10.30
N GLY A 116 -16.81 -18.44 10.55
CA GLY A 116 -17.13 -19.52 11.49
C GLY A 116 -16.30 -20.79 11.20
N VAL A 117 -15.85 -21.51 12.23
CA VAL A 117 -14.83 -22.57 12.16
C VAL A 117 -15.14 -23.67 11.12
N ASP A 118 -16.42 -23.93 10.83
CA ASP A 118 -16.89 -24.89 9.82
C ASP A 118 -16.98 -24.32 8.39
N VAL A 119 -16.71 -23.03 8.22
CA VAL A 119 -16.91 -22.22 7.00
C VAL A 119 -15.66 -21.40 6.66
N ILE A 120 -14.47 -21.74 7.19
CA ILE A 120 -13.22 -21.10 6.76
C ILE A 120 -12.67 -21.85 5.54
N GLY A 121 -12.78 -21.22 4.38
CA GLY A 121 -12.21 -21.69 3.12
C GLY A 121 -10.99 -20.87 2.70
N GLY A 122 -10.17 -21.48 1.84
CA GLY A 122 -9.13 -20.78 1.09
C GLY A 122 -7.74 -20.80 1.69
N THR A 123 -6.79 -20.30 0.91
CA THR A 123 -5.39 -20.13 1.28
C THR A 123 -5.05 -18.65 1.39
N GLN A 124 -4.02 -18.35 2.17
CA GLN A 124 -3.47 -17.02 2.31
C GLN A 124 -1.96 -17.04 2.01
N SER A 125 -1.52 -15.99 1.32
CA SER A 125 -0.11 -15.75 1.02
C SER A 125 0.19 -14.30 1.36
N ALA A 126 1.23 -14.08 2.17
CA ALA A 126 1.61 -12.75 2.62
C ALA A 126 3.07 -12.46 2.27
N ALA A 127 3.33 -11.21 1.88
CA ALA A 127 4.66 -10.75 1.57
C ALA A 127 4.90 -9.28 1.89
N VAL A 128 6.17 -8.92 1.96
CA VAL A 128 6.61 -7.52 1.93
C VAL A 128 7.25 -7.23 0.58
N LEU A 129 6.59 -6.39 -0.20
CA LEU A 129 7.07 -5.95 -1.50
C LEU A 129 7.88 -4.66 -1.32
N THR A 130 9.00 -4.54 -2.04
CA THR A 130 9.79 -3.30 -2.11
C THR A 130 9.50 -2.49 -3.36
N SER A 131 8.85 -3.08 -4.36
CA SER A 131 8.37 -2.43 -5.57
C SER A 131 6.88 -2.68 -5.69
N VAL A 132 6.09 -1.62 -5.86
CA VAL A 132 4.64 -1.74 -6.00
C VAL A 132 4.33 -2.25 -7.41
N PRO A 133 3.62 -3.38 -7.57
CA PRO A 133 3.02 -3.72 -8.85
C PRO A 133 2.04 -2.61 -9.25
N ARG A 134 1.92 -2.33 -10.54
CA ARG A 134 1.04 -1.25 -11.01
C ARG A 134 -0.42 -1.55 -10.67
N ASP A 135 -0.90 -2.76 -10.94
CA ASP A 135 -2.23 -3.24 -10.52
C ASP A 135 -2.15 -4.18 -9.29
N ILE A 136 -1.96 -3.61 -8.08
CA ILE A 136 -2.06 -4.39 -6.84
C ILE A 136 -3.48 -4.87 -6.56
N SER A 137 -4.49 -4.22 -7.16
CA SER A 137 -5.89 -4.51 -6.86
C SER A 137 -6.29 -5.91 -7.35
N LYS A 138 -5.57 -6.42 -8.35
CA LYS A 138 -5.73 -7.76 -8.93
C LYS A 138 -4.59 -8.73 -8.62
N ILE A 139 -3.70 -8.40 -7.69
CA ILE A 139 -2.55 -9.24 -7.38
C ILE A 139 -2.97 -10.64 -6.90
N THR A 140 -2.47 -11.69 -7.55
CA THR A 140 -2.71 -13.08 -7.13
C THR A 140 -1.60 -13.58 -6.21
N SER A 141 -1.78 -14.74 -5.60
CA SER A 141 -0.73 -15.40 -4.82
C SER A 141 0.52 -15.73 -5.66
N THR A 142 0.32 -16.00 -6.96
CA THR A 142 1.40 -16.25 -7.92
C THR A 142 2.14 -14.96 -8.26
N ASP A 143 1.40 -13.87 -8.52
CA ASP A 143 2.01 -12.55 -8.76
C ASP A 143 2.78 -12.08 -7.54
N LEU A 144 2.25 -12.33 -6.33
CA LEU A 144 2.93 -12.01 -5.08
C LEU A 144 4.29 -12.71 -5.00
N ALA A 145 4.34 -14.01 -5.32
CA ALA A 145 5.59 -14.75 -5.34
C ALA A 145 6.56 -14.19 -6.40
N ASN A 146 6.09 -13.92 -7.62
CA ASN A 146 6.92 -13.40 -8.70
C ASN A 146 7.49 -12.00 -8.42
N ASN A 147 6.73 -11.16 -7.70
CA ASN A 147 7.18 -9.82 -7.32
C ASN A 147 8.08 -9.81 -6.07
N CYS A 148 8.21 -10.95 -5.37
CA CYS A 148 9.15 -11.08 -4.25
C CYS A 148 10.56 -11.39 -4.75
N ALA A 149 11.48 -10.42 -4.66
CA ALA A 149 12.88 -10.65 -5.00
C ALA A 149 13.57 -11.73 -4.13
N ASN A 150 13.09 -11.94 -2.89
CA ASN A 150 13.65 -12.93 -1.97
C ASN A 150 12.54 -13.72 -1.26
N HIS A 151 12.21 -14.90 -1.76
CA HIS A 151 11.14 -15.73 -1.20
C HIS A 151 11.44 -16.15 0.25
N GLU A 152 12.70 -16.50 0.56
CA GLU A 152 13.08 -16.93 1.91
C GLU A 152 12.89 -15.83 2.95
N ARG A 153 13.10 -14.56 2.59
CA ARG A 153 12.99 -13.45 3.55
C ARG A 153 11.63 -12.78 3.51
N ASP A 154 11.03 -12.61 2.34
CA ASP A 154 9.94 -11.67 2.16
C ASP A 154 8.58 -12.32 1.89
N LEU A 155 8.51 -13.65 1.68
CA LEU A 155 7.27 -14.37 1.37
C LEU A 155 6.93 -15.44 2.44
N ALA A 156 5.64 -15.56 2.74
CA ALA A 156 5.03 -16.71 3.41
C ALA A 156 3.81 -17.12 2.55
N SER A 157 3.83 -18.31 1.94
CA SER A 157 2.88 -18.67 0.87
C SER A 157 2.13 -19.96 1.14
N GLY A 158 0.86 -19.99 0.75
CA GLY A 158 0.00 -21.18 0.75
C GLY A 158 -0.33 -21.67 2.15
N ILE A 159 -0.51 -20.75 3.10
CA ILE A 159 -0.96 -21.07 4.45
C ILE A 159 -2.46 -21.33 4.39
N VAL A 160 -2.94 -22.41 5.00
CA VAL A 160 -4.36 -22.74 5.03
C VAL A 160 -5.05 -21.79 6.00
N SER A 161 -6.03 -21.01 5.52
CA SER A 161 -6.66 -19.93 6.32
C SER A 161 -7.39 -20.45 7.56
N ARG A 162 -7.77 -21.73 7.56
CA ARG A 162 -8.40 -22.41 8.69
C ARG A 162 -7.42 -22.73 9.83
N GLU A 163 -6.17 -23.03 9.48
CA GLU A 163 -5.18 -23.58 10.41
C GLU A 163 -4.36 -22.49 11.08
N ASP A 164 -4.06 -21.42 10.35
CA ASP A 164 -3.15 -20.37 10.81
C ASP A 164 -3.46 -19.05 10.10
N SER A 165 -2.63 -18.05 10.33
CA SER A 165 -2.77 -16.67 9.93
C SER A 165 -1.42 -16.06 9.62
N THR A 166 -1.44 -14.98 8.84
CA THR A 166 -0.21 -14.38 8.34
C THR A 166 0.11 -13.09 9.06
N MET A 167 1.40 -12.86 9.25
CA MET A 167 1.93 -11.60 9.75
C MET A 167 3.10 -11.17 8.88
N THR A 168 3.12 -9.89 8.52
CA THR A 168 4.25 -9.26 7.84
C THR A 168 4.75 -8.10 8.69
N MET A 169 6.05 -7.88 8.67
CA MET A 169 6.70 -6.84 9.44
C MET A 169 7.99 -6.41 8.75
N ALA A 170 8.22 -5.10 8.69
CA ALA A 170 9.43 -4.56 8.10
C ALA A 170 9.80 -3.23 8.75
N MET A 171 11.10 -3.01 8.91
CA MET A 171 11.65 -1.68 9.20
C MET A 171 11.97 -0.97 7.88
N THR A 172 11.82 0.35 7.85
CA THR A 172 12.22 1.17 6.71
C THR A 172 13.74 1.35 6.69
N ASP A 173 14.35 1.42 5.50
CA ASP A 173 15.81 1.54 5.37
C ASP A 173 16.35 2.90 5.86
N HIS A 174 15.47 3.88 6.06
CA HIS A 174 15.77 5.21 6.56
C HIS A 174 15.41 5.40 8.05
N PHE A 175 14.84 4.38 8.71
CA PHE A 175 14.49 4.41 10.14
C PHE A 175 13.73 5.67 10.58
N GLY A 176 12.76 6.10 9.77
CA GLY A 176 11.97 7.29 10.07
C GLY A 176 12.61 8.66 9.77
N LYS A 177 13.87 8.71 9.32
CA LYS A 177 14.56 9.97 8.91
C LYS A 177 13.80 10.77 7.84
N LYS A 178 13.08 10.08 6.95
CA LYS A 178 12.26 10.70 5.89
C LYS A 178 10.87 11.03 6.42
N MET A 179 10.79 12.13 7.19
CA MET A 179 9.54 12.62 7.75
C MET A 179 8.75 13.44 6.73
N ALA A 180 7.46 13.20 6.65
CA ALA A 180 6.51 14.02 5.92
C ALA A 180 5.96 15.14 6.81
N LEU A 181 5.80 16.33 6.22
CA LEU A 181 5.07 17.42 6.88
C LEU A 181 3.59 17.02 6.97
N SER A 182 3.04 16.97 8.18
CA SER A 182 1.73 16.38 8.46
C SER A 182 0.65 17.43 8.71
N ARG A 183 0.87 18.66 8.24
CA ARG A 183 -0.10 19.76 8.36
C ARG A 183 -1.17 19.68 7.29
N ASN A 184 -2.35 20.21 7.61
CA ASN A 184 -3.38 20.42 6.59
C ASN A 184 -2.85 21.35 5.48
N ASN A 185 -3.19 21.06 4.23
CA ASN A 185 -2.81 21.83 3.03
C ASN A 185 -1.30 21.83 2.70
N THR A 186 -0.53 20.86 3.19
CA THR A 186 0.86 20.68 2.76
C THR A 186 0.98 19.41 1.94
N LEU A 187 1.49 19.53 0.72
CA LEU A 187 1.81 18.39 -0.13
C LEU A 187 3.24 17.94 0.16
N GLY A 188 3.44 16.63 0.30
CA GLY A 188 4.78 16.05 0.44
C GLY A 188 5.56 16.04 -0.87
N ASN A 189 6.58 15.19 -0.97
CA ASN A 189 7.24 14.95 -2.26
C ASN A 189 6.24 14.30 -3.24
N LEU A 190 6.04 14.94 -4.38
CA LEU A 190 5.11 14.52 -5.42
C LEU A 190 5.88 13.98 -6.61
N VAL A 191 5.50 12.79 -7.08
CA VAL A 191 5.93 12.28 -8.38
C VAL A 191 4.85 12.60 -9.39
N LEU A 192 5.22 13.30 -10.45
CA LEU A 192 4.33 13.64 -11.55
C LEU A 192 4.44 12.58 -12.63
N ARG A 193 3.31 11.98 -13.01
CA ARG A 193 3.21 11.09 -14.17
C ARG A 193 2.22 11.68 -15.14
N SER A 194 2.66 12.02 -16.34
CA SER A 194 1.81 12.55 -17.40
C SER A 194 1.68 11.54 -18.53
N TRP A 195 0.46 11.33 -19.01
CA TRP A 195 0.20 10.69 -20.28
C TRP A 195 -0.56 11.66 -21.18
N ASP A 196 0.06 11.98 -22.31
CA ASP A 196 -0.48 12.86 -23.36
C ASP A 196 -0.61 12.03 -24.64
N ASP A 197 -1.84 11.88 -25.12
CA ASP A 197 -2.14 11.15 -26.35
C ASP A 197 -1.91 12.00 -27.63
N GLY A 198 -1.71 13.31 -27.49
CA GLY A 198 -1.30 14.21 -28.58
C GLY A 198 0.15 14.05 -29.01
N VAL A 199 0.96 13.27 -28.28
CA VAL A 199 2.36 13.02 -28.60
C VAL A 199 2.51 11.87 -29.58
N GLY A 200 2.99 12.18 -30.79
CA GLY A 200 3.33 11.18 -31.81
C GLY A 200 2.10 10.41 -32.32
N ALA A 201 2.19 9.09 -32.36
CA ALA A 201 1.11 8.22 -32.86
C ALA A 201 0.17 7.69 -31.75
N ARG A 202 0.28 8.20 -30.51
CA ARG A 202 -0.46 7.66 -29.35
C ARG A 202 -1.96 7.80 -29.51
N GLY A 203 -2.44 8.96 -29.95
CA GLY A 203 -3.86 9.24 -30.17
C GLY A 203 -4.55 8.31 -31.17
N THR A 204 -3.80 7.73 -32.11
CA THR A 204 -4.32 6.77 -33.11
C THR A 204 -4.01 5.30 -32.81
N THR A 205 -3.34 5.02 -31.69
CA THR A 205 -2.91 3.66 -31.30
C THR A 205 -3.81 3.10 -30.20
N THR A 206 -4.44 1.95 -30.46
CA THR A 206 -5.25 1.23 -29.45
C THR A 206 -4.40 0.90 -28.23
N GLY A 207 -4.94 1.10 -27.02
CA GLY A 207 -4.20 0.92 -25.76
C GLY A 207 -3.32 2.11 -25.37
N GLN A 208 -3.18 3.14 -26.24
CA GLN A 208 -2.36 4.33 -25.97
C GLN A 208 -3.14 5.65 -26.06
N SER A 209 -4.33 5.63 -26.64
CA SER A 209 -5.21 6.78 -26.74
C SER A 209 -6.11 6.92 -25.50
N LEU A 210 -6.13 8.12 -24.92
CA LEU A 210 -7.07 8.49 -23.84
C LEU A 210 -8.45 8.84 -24.39
N THR A 211 -8.47 9.34 -25.63
CA THR A 211 -9.66 9.66 -26.41
C THR A 211 -10.05 8.46 -27.31
N PHE A 212 -10.36 8.68 -28.58
CA PHE A 212 -10.71 7.64 -29.54
C PHE A 212 -9.63 7.56 -30.62
N THR A 213 -9.35 6.35 -31.11
CA THR A 213 -8.32 6.13 -32.14
C THR A 213 -8.73 6.59 -33.54
N GLY A 214 -9.98 7.02 -33.71
CA GLY A 214 -10.58 7.50 -34.96
C GLY A 214 -11.71 8.48 -34.69
N THR A 215 -12.30 9.03 -35.76
CA THR A 215 -13.49 9.89 -35.66
C THR A 215 -14.63 9.15 -34.98
N ALA A 216 -15.24 9.78 -33.98
CA ALA A 216 -16.27 9.18 -33.13
C ALA A 216 -17.53 10.04 -33.12
N GLY A 217 -18.67 9.46 -33.51
CA GLY A 217 -19.97 10.13 -33.45
C GLY A 217 -20.43 10.32 -32.01
N MET A 218 -20.70 11.57 -31.63
CA MET A 218 -21.19 11.97 -30.31
C MET A 218 -22.56 12.63 -30.45
N THR A 219 -23.59 11.95 -29.98
CA THR A 219 -24.95 12.52 -29.92
C THR A 219 -25.22 13.03 -28.51
N ILE A 220 -25.37 14.34 -28.35
CA ILE A 220 -25.68 14.97 -27.06
C ILE A 220 -27.05 15.64 -27.18
N LEU A 221 -28.06 15.06 -26.51
CA LEU A 221 -29.44 15.51 -26.57
C LEU A 221 -29.67 16.75 -25.67
N HIS A 222 -30.47 17.71 -26.16
CA HIS A 222 -30.64 19.05 -25.57
C HIS A 222 -31.32 19.13 -24.19
N SER A 223 -32.07 18.11 -23.76
CA SER A 223 -33.13 18.35 -22.76
C SER A 223 -32.93 17.71 -21.38
N SER A 224 -31.88 16.93 -21.15
CA SER A 224 -31.61 16.36 -19.83
C SER A 224 -30.12 16.21 -19.59
N SER A 225 -29.62 16.72 -18.46
CA SER A 225 -28.26 16.43 -18.00
C SER A 225 -28.09 14.91 -17.89
N PHE A 226 -27.05 14.37 -18.51
CA PHE A 226 -26.69 12.97 -18.33
C PHE A 226 -26.32 12.72 -16.87
N THR A 227 -26.95 11.72 -16.28
CA THR A 227 -26.59 11.20 -14.96
C THR A 227 -25.22 10.55 -15.02
N ASP A 228 -24.51 10.48 -13.89
CA ASP A 228 -23.18 9.87 -13.85
C ASP A 228 -23.23 8.40 -14.34
N ALA A 229 -24.28 7.66 -13.97
CA ALA A 229 -24.52 6.30 -14.45
C ALA A 229 -24.68 6.23 -15.98
N GLN A 230 -25.36 7.19 -16.60
CA GLN A 230 -25.50 7.27 -18.06
C GLN A 230 -24.17 7.59 -18.75
N ILE A 231 -23.28 8.35 -18.12
CA ILE A 231 -21.95 8.64 -18.66
C ILE A 231 -21.05 7.40 -18.55
N LEU A 232 -21.17 6.64 -17.45
CA LEU A 232 -20.41 5.42 -17.16
C LEU A 232 -21.00 4.14 -17.78
N GLU A 233 -22.16 4.22 -18.44
CA GLU A 233 -22.78 3.08 -19.13
C GLU A 233 -21.89 2.59 -20.29
N ASN A 234 -21.71 1.26 -20.40
CA ASN A 234 -20.75 0.55 -21.27
C ASN A 234 -20.54 1.17 -22.66
N SER A 235 -19.34 1.70 -22.93
CA SER A 235 -18.86 2.02 -24.29
C SER A 235 -17.67 1.16 -24.74
N ASP A 236 -17.40 0.04 -24.08
CA ASP A 236 -16.18 -0.77 -24.27
C ASP A 236 -16.22 -1.71 -25.49
N THR A 237 -17.15 -1.50 -26.42
CA THR A 237 -17.03 -2.09 -27.75
C THR A 237 -16.72 -1.02 -28.79
N PRO A 238 -15.46 -0.90 -29.25
CA PRO A 238 -15.16 -0.32 -30.55
C PRO A 238 -15.53 -1.33 -31.65
N LYS A 239 -16.79 -1.78 -31.68
CA LYS A 239 -17.32 -2.64 -32.74
C LYS A 239 -18.44 -1.89 -33.42
N ASP A 240 -18.09 -1.33 -34.56
CA ASP A 240 -18.94 -0.55 -35.47
C ASP A 240 -19.26 0.88 -35.01
N LEU A 241 -18.47 1.83 -35.55
CA LEU A 241 -18.80 3.25 -35.72
C LEU A 241 -20.11 3.50 -36.53
N THR A 242 -20.83 2.43 -36.89
CA THR A 242 -22.01 2.45 -37.76
C THR A 242 -23.32 2.21 -37.01
N THR A 243 -23.29 1.79 -35.74
CA THR A 243 -24.51 1.59 -34.93
C THR A 243 -24.61 2.68 -33.87
N ALA A 244 -25.67 3.48 -33.94
CA ALA A 244 -25.93 4.63 -33.06
C ALA A 244 -26.11 4.23 -31.58
N GLY A 245 -25.00 4.07 -30.86
CA GLY A 245 -24.92 4.15 -29.40
C GLY A 245 -24.21 5.44 -29.02
N ALA A 246 -24.93 6.38 -28.41
CA ALA A 246 -24.42 7.72 -28.13
C ALA A 246 -23.17 7.67 -27.23
N LEU A 247 -21.99 7.94 -27.79
CA LEU A 247 -20.76 8.11 -27.03
C LEU A 247 -20.89 9.36 -26.16
N ARG A 248 -20.70 9.19 -24.84
CA ARG A 248 -20.83 10.26 -23.83
C ARG A 248 -19.51 10.62 -23.14
N ARG A 249 -18.42 9.93 -23.45
CA ARG A 249 -17.09 10.09 -22.81
C ARG A 249 -16.11 10.71 -23.78
N PHE A 250 -15.52 11.84 -23.40
CA PHE A 250 -14.42 12.48 -24.12
C PHE A 250 -13.08 11.81 -23.81
N LEU A 251 -12.86 11.45 -22.54
CA LEU A 251 -11.64 10.83 -22.03
C LEU A 251 -11.99 9.66 -21.13
N ASP A 252 -11.25 8.55 -21.26
CA ASP A 252 -11.35 7.43 -20.34
C ASP A 252 -10.00 6.73 -20.17
N THR A 253 -9.42 6.77 -18.97
CA THR A 253 -8.11 6.13 -18.71
C THR A 253 -8.17 4.60 -18.79
N ALA A 254 -9.35 3.98 -18.74
CA ALA A 254 -9.49 2.53 -18.93
C ALA A 254 -9.18 2.08 -20.36
N ARG A 255 -9.07 3.01 -21.33
CA ARG A 255 -8.65 2.71 -22.71
C ARG A 255 -7.14 2.53 -22.85
N LEU A 256 -6.38 2.90 -21.83
CA LEU A 256 -4.93 2.72 -21.80
C LEU A 256 -4.57 1.32 -21.34
N ASP A 257 -3.57 0.72 -21.97
CA ASP A 257 -2.89 -0.45 -21.43
C ASP A 257 -2.24 -0.07 -20.09
N GLU A 258 -2.09 -1.05 -19.19
CA GLU A 258 -1.52 -0.86 -17.85
C GLU A 258 -0.12 -0.20 -17.87
N GLN A 259 0.66 -0.43 -18.93
CA GLN A 259 1.99 0.16 -19.08
C GLN A 259 1.96 1.68 -19.39
N TYR A 260 0.84 2.22 -19.86
CA TYR A 260 0.69 3.63 -20.26
C TYR A 260 -0.21 4.43 -19.33
N ASN A 261 -0.98 3.76 -18.46
CA ASN A 261 -1.84 4.44 -17.49
C ASN A 261 -0.98 5.22 -16.46
N PRO A 262 -1.15 6.56 -16.36
CA PRO A 262 -0.40 7.37 -15.40
C PRO A 262 -0.89 7.19 -13.96
N LEU A 263 -2.10 6.66 -13.75
CA LEU A 263 -2.72 6.46 -12.45
C LEU A 263 -2.09 5.26 -11.74
N THR A 264 -1.82 5.43 -10.44
CA THR A 264 -1.29 4.37 -9.57
C THR A 264 -2.08 4.31 -8.27
N LEU A 265 -1.71 3.36 -7.43
CA LEU A 265 -2.31 3.09 -6.12
C LEU A 265 -2.07 4.19 -5.08
N ALA A 266 -1.16 5.12 -5.37
CA ALA A 266 -0.90 6.30 -4.55
C ALA A 266 -1.33 7.60 -5.28
N CYS A 267 -2.09 7.49 -6.36
CA CYS A 267 -2.68 8.64 -7.04
C CYS A 267 -3.95 9.09 -6.30
N TYR A 268 -3.85 10.20 -5.59
CA TYR A 268 -4.99 10.84 -4.93
C TYR A 268 -5.38 12.16 -5.58
N HIS A 269 -4.52 12.70 -6.44
CA HIS A 269 -4.77 13.92 -7.17
C HIS A 269 -4.43 13.71 -8.64
N ALA A 270 -5.28 14.22 -9.51
CA ALA A 270 -5.05 14.19 -10.94
C ALA A 270 -5.53 15.47 -11.59
N SER A 271 -4.81 15.90 -12.61
CA SER A 271 -5.20 16.99 -13.50
C SER A 271 -5.49 16.41 -14.88
N VAL A 272 -6.53 16.90 -15.50
CA VAL A 272 -6.90 16.54 -16.87
C VAL A 272 -6.98 17.78 -17.73
N ASN A 273 -6.57 17.61 -18.98
CA ASN A 273 -6.70 18.61 -20.03
C ASN A 273 -7.20 17.89 -21.28
N VAL A 274 -8.42 18.21 -21.71
CA VAL A 274 -9.06 17.58 -22.86
C VAL A 274 -9.37 18.65 -23.88
N ARG A 275 -8.87 18.48 -25.09
CA ARG A 275 -9.21 19.28 -26.25
C ARG A 275 -10.03 18.41 -27.21
N CYS A 276 -11.30 18.75 -27.36
CA CYS A 276 -12.19 18.08 -28.29
C CYS A 276 -12.39 18.97 -29.52
N VAL A 277 -12.00 18.46 -30.68
CA VAL A 277 -12.34 19.10 -31.96
C VAL A 277 -13.54 18.37 -32.53
N PHE A 278 -14.64 19.10 -32.73
CA PHE A 278 -15.85 18.58 -33.35
C PHE A 278 -15.96 19.09 -34.78
N ALA A 279 -16.21 18.18 -35.71
CA ALA A 279 -16.68 18.50 -37.04
C ALA A 279 -18.20 18.29 -37.05
N ASP A 280 -18.90 19.40 -37.14
CA ASP A 280 -20.34 19.41 -37.32
C ASP A 280 -20.66 19.23 -38.82
N THR A 281 -21.58 18.32 -39.14
CA THR A 281 -22.06 18.10 -40.50
C THR A 281 -23.37 18.83 -40.82
N ASP A 282 -24.10 19.36 -39.83
CA ASP A 282 -25.51 19.79 -40.03
C ASP A 282 -26.05 20.93 -39.10
N VAL A 283 -25.28 21.59 -38.23
CA VAL A 283 -25.84 22.58 -37.26
C VAL A 283 -25.59 24.06 -37.65
N THR A 284 -26.70 24.78 -37.81
CA THR A 284 -26.78 26.24 -38.11
C THR A 284 -26.73 27.14 -36.87
N ASN A 285 -26.28 26.63 -35.73
CA ASN A 285 -26.52 27.27 -34.44
C ASN A 285 -25.29 27.94 -33.85
N ALA A 286 -25.26 29.27 -33.92
CA ALA A 286 -24.30 30.09 -33.18
C ALA A 286 -24.47 29.91 -31.66
N GLY A 287 -23.34 29.73 -30.95
CA GLY A 287 -23.31 29.74 -29.48
C GLY A 287 -23.45 28.38 -28.78
N GLN A 288 -23.10 27.28 -29.45
CA GLN A 288 -23.05 25.95 -28.83
C GLN A 288 -22.05 25.88 -27.67
N GLY A 289 -22.41 25.22 -26.57
CA GLY A 289 -21.60 25.14 -25.36
C GLY A 289 -21.76 23.78 -24.69
N TYR A 290 -20.63 23.24 -24.26
CA TYR A 290 -20.56 21.91 -23.67
C TYR A 290 -20.22 22.04 -22.20
N SER A 291 -20.96 21.30 -21.38
CA SER A 291 -20.60 21.04 -20.00
C SER A 291 -20.16 19.60 -19.91
N ALA A 292 -18.98 19.38 -19.34
CA ALA A 292 -18.44 18.08 -19.02
C ALA A 292 -18.37 17.88 -17.50
N VAL A 293 -18.20 16.63 -17.08
CA VAL A 293 -17.88 16.27 -15.71
C VAL A 293 -16.62 15.43 -15.73
N ILE A 294 -15.68 15.79 -14.86
CA ILE A 294 -14.50 14.98 -14.54
C ILE A 294 -14.89 14.09 -13.38
N MET A 295 -14.79 12.78 -13.55
CA MET A 295 -15.09 11.78 -12.53
C MET A 295 -13.82 10.99 -12.21
N ALA A 296 -13.51 10.90 -10.92
CA ALA A 296 -12.50 9.99 -10.39
C ALA A 296 -13.21 8.75 -9.84
N LEU A 297 -12.74 7.58 -10.26
CA LEU A 297 -13.31 6.29 -9.86
C LEU A 297 -12.26 5.48 -9.09
N ASP A 298 -12.73 4.69 -8.11
CA ASP A 298 -11.91 3.68 -7.43
C ASP A 298 -11.72 2.42 -8.31
N SER A 299 -11.00 1.41 -7.80
CA SER A 299 -10.74 0.18 -8.56
C SER A 299 -11.97 -0.71 -8.77
N ALA A 300 -13.08 -0.42 -8.07
CA ALA A 300 -14.37 -1.07 -8.23
C ALA A 300 -15.36 -0.23 -9.09
N ASP A 301 -14.84 0.78 -9.82
CA ASP A 301 -15.60 1.72 -10.64
C ASP A 301 -16.65 2.56 -9.86
N ASN A 302 -16.49 2.74 -8.54
CA ASN A 302 -17.31 3.67 -7.79
C ASN A 302 -16.78 5.11 -7.92
N ILE A 303 -17.68 6.07 -8.09
CA ILE A 303 -17.31 7.48 -8.16
C ILE A 303 -16.91 7.97 -6.76
N ILE A 304 -15.64 8.35 -6.61
CA ILE A 304 -15.06 8.83 -5.35
C ILE A 304 -14.97 10.35 -5.28
N ALA A 305 -14.90 11.00 -6.45
CA ALA A 305 -15.01 12.44 -6.57
C ALA A 305 -15.54 12.80 -7.97
N SER A 306 -16.23 13.93 -8.08
CA SER A 306 -16.62 14.51 -9.36
C SER A 306 -16.49 16.03 -9.36
N LYS A 307 -16.22 16.59 -10.53
CA LYS A 307 -16.12 18.04 -10.73
C LYS A 307 -16.68 18.42 -12.09
N GLU A 308 -17.71 19.26 -12.11
CA GLU A 308 -18.23 19.81 -13.35
C GLU A 308 -17.29 20.87 -13.91
N VAL A 309 -17.04 20.81 -15.22
CA VAL A 309 -16.27 21.78 -15.99
C VAL A 309 -17.08 22.17 -17.21
N SER A 310 -17.06 23.43 -17.57
CA SER A 310 -17.85 23.93 -18.71
C SER A 310 -17.00 24.81 -19.57
N ASP A 311 -17.14 24.63 -20.88
CA ASP A 311 -16.55 25.52 -21.86
C ASP A 311 -17.64 25.99 -22.83
N ARG A 312 -17.49 27.21 -23.32
CA ARG A 312 -18.43 27.84 -24.25
C ARG A 312 -17.65 28.37 -25.43
N VAL A 313 -17.90 27.80 -26.60
CA VAL A 313 -17.19 28.15 -27.82
C VAL A 313 -18.22 28.64 -28.82
N ALA A 314 -18.04 29.85 -29.34
CA ALA A 314 -18.92 30.34 -30.39
C ALA A 314 -18.65 29.56 -31.68
N ALA A 315 -19.59 28.68 -32.07
CA ALA A 315 -19.58 28.03 -33.38
C ALA A 315 -20.10 29.00 -34.46
N ASN A 316 -19.47 29.00 -35.64
CA ASN A 316 -20.05 29.55 -36.86
C ASN A 316 -20.45 28.38 -37.79
N ASP A 317 -21.38 28.63 -38.72
CA ASP A 317 -21.86 27.64 -39.69
C ASP A 317 -20.72 26.92 -40.43
N GLY A 318 -20.73 25.58 -40.43
CA GLY A 318 -19.74 24.74 -41.14
C GLY A 318 -18.30 24.85 -40.62
N SER A 319 -18.10 25.36 -39.40
CA SER A 319 -16.77 25.45 -38.76
C SER A 319 -16.49 24.29 -37.81
N THR A 320 -15.21 23.98 -37.62
CA THR A 320 -14.79 23.06 -36.56
C THR A 320 -14.87 23.76 -35.20
N LEU A 321 -15.43 23.06 -34.22
CA LEU A 321 -15.53 23.54 -32.85
C LEU A 321 -14.37 22.98 -32.01
N ASP A 322 -13.62 23.84 -31.33
CA ASP A 322 -12.53 23.44 -30.42
C ASP A 322 -12.95 23.70 -28.96
N ALA A 323 -13.48 22.68 -28.29
CA ALA A 323 -13.87 22.74 -26.88
C ALA A 323 -12.75 22.24 -25.97
N ARG A 324 -12.48 22.95 -24.87
CA ARG A 324 -11.41 22.63 -23.92
C ARG A 324 -11.91 22.47 -22.51
N PHE A 325 -11.69 21.28 -21.96
CA PHE A 325 -12.03 20.95 -20.58
C PHE A 325 -10.74 20.75 -19.79
N TYR A 326 -10.47 21.68 -18.87
CA TYR A 326 -9.34 21.59 -17.95
C TYR A 326 -9.85 21.56 -16.52
N GLY A 327 -9.21 20.76 -15.68
CA GLY A 327 -9.52 20.73 -14.27
C GLY A 327 -8.71 19.68 -13.53
N SER A 328 -8.62 19.87 -12.22
CA SER A 328 -8.04 18.89 -11.32
C SER A 328 -9.07 18.36 -10.34
N ILE A 329 -8.85 17.11 -9.93
CA ILE A 329 -9.71 16.35 -9.03
C ILE A 329 -8.84 15.70 -7.95
N THR A 330 -9.35 15.71 -6.71
CA THR A 330 -8.66 15.13 -5.55
C THR A 330 -9.61 14.18 -4.84
N SER A 331 -9.12 13.00 -4.50
CA SER A 331 -9.83 12.04 -3.65
C SER A 331 -9.25 12.07 -2.23
N SER A 332 -10.12 12.26 -1.24
CA SER A 332 -9.77 12.11 0.17
C SER A 332 -9.96 10.67 0.68
N THR A 333 -10.70 9.85 -0.07
CA THR A 333 -11.18 8.54 0.38
C THR A 333 -10.37 7.41 -0.24
N SER A 334 -10.38 7.18 -1.54
CA SER A 334 -9.67 6.05 -2.17
C SER A 334 -8.68 6.50 -3.24
N PRO A 335 -7.62 5.72 -3.56
CA PRO A 335 -6.81 6.01 -4.73
C PRO A 335 -7.66 6.07 -5.99
N ILE A 336 -7.32 6.99 -6.89
CA ILE A 336 -7.96 7.15 -8.19
C ILE A 336 -7.41 6.08 -9.12
N ALA A 337 -8.22 5.07 -9.45
CA ALA A 337 -7.85 4.00 -10.37
C ALA A 337 -8.21 4.33 -11.83
N ARG A 338 -9.26 5.13 -12.03
CA ARG A 338 -9.73 5.54 -13.35
C ARG A 338 -10.25 6.97 -13.33
N ILE A 339 -9.99 7.68 -14.42
CA ILE A 339 -10.55 9.02 -14.66
C ILE A 339 -11.36 8.99 -15.94
N VAL A 340 -12.56 9.54 -15.86
CA VAL A 340 -13.47 9.72 -16.98
C VAL A 340 -13.82 11.20 -17.10
N VAL A 341 -13.67 11.76 -18.30
CA VAL A 341 -14.28 13.06 -18.64
C VAL A 341 -15.42 12.79 -19.60
N GLY A 342 -16.64 13.12 -19.21
CA GLY A 342 -17.82 12.87 -20.02
C GLY A 342 -18.73 14.08 -20.16
N ALA A 343 -19.53 14.08 -21.21
CA ALA A 343 -20.54 15.09 -21.47
C ALA A 343 -21.63 15.05 -20.40
N ARG A 344 -21.87 16.19 -19.75
CA ARG A 344 -22.95 16.39 -18.77
C ARG A 344 -24.19 16.94 -19.45
N LYS A 345 -24.04 18.01 -20.23
CA LYS A 345 -25.11 18.64 -20.99
C LYS A 345 -24.55 19.49 -22.12
N THR A 346 -25.37 19.71 -23.13
CA THR A 346 -25.20 20.75 -24.15
C THR A 346 -26.31 21.79 -23.99
N ASN A 347 -26.03 23.04 -24.33
CA ASN A 347 -27.06 24.06 -24.39
C ASN A 347 -27.94 23.98 -25.66
N LEU A 348 -27.58 23.15 -26.64
CA LEU A 348 -28.29 22.94 -27.91
C LEU A 348 -28.16 21.49 -28.39
N ALA A 349 -29.23 20.87 -28.89
CA ALA A 349 -29.16 19.50 -29.44
C ALA A 349 -28.23 19.50 -30.64
N ALA A 350 -27.23 18.63 -30.60
CA ALA A 350 -26.30 18.44 -31.70
C ALA A 350 -25.89 16.97 -31.80
N THR A 351 -25.68 16.54 -33.04
CA THR A 351 -25.01 15.29 -33.36
C THR A 351 -23.68 15.68 -33.97
N ASP A 352 -22.63 15.64 -33.17
CA ASP A 352 -21.31 16.11 -33.55
C ASP A 352 -20.38 14.92 -33.74
N ASN A 353 -19.43 15.03 -34.67
CA ASN A 353 -18.36 14.04 -34.78
C ASN A 353 -17.11 14.59 -34.11
N MET A 354 -16.64 13.95 -33.05
CA MET A 354 -15.33 14.25 -32.49
C MET A 354 -14.27 13.67 -33.41
N ILE A 355 -13.41 14.52 -33.97
CA ILE A 355 -12.41 14.14 -34.97
C ILE A 355 -11.07 13.78 -34.33
N VAL A 356 -10.20 13.16 -35.13
CA VAL A 356 -8.86 12.65 -34.75
C VAL A 356 -7.91 13.74 -34.23
N GLU A 357 -8.17 15.02 -34.51
CA GLU A 357 -7.38 16.15 -33.97
C GLU A 357 -7.63 16.41 -32.48
N SER A 358 -8.61 15.73 -31.89
CA SER A 358 -8.86 15.77 -30.45
C SER A 358 -7.74 15.07 -29.69
N TYR A 359 -7.35 15.62 -28.55
CA TYR A 359 -6.36 15.02 -27.68
C TYR A 359 -6.70 15.24 -26.21
N ALA A 360 -6.11 14.41 -25.37
CA ALA A 360 -6.25 14.41 -23.93
C ALA A 360 -4.90 14.19 -23.26
N GLU A 361 -4.72 14.91 -22.16
CA GLU A 361 -3.62 14.74 -21.24
C GLU A 361 -4.17 14.45 -19.84
N VAL A 362 -3.61 13.43 -19.19
CA VAL A 362 -3.84 13.12 -17.78
C VAL A 362 -2.51 13.22 -17.04
N ILE A 363 -2.46 14.07 -16.01
CA ILE A 363 -1.34 14.20 -15.09
C ILE A 363 -1.78 13.64 -13.75
N ALA A 364 -1.20 12.51 -13.35
CA ALA A 364 -1.36 11.92 -12.04
C ALA A 364 -0.28 12.44 -11.09
N TYR A 365 -0.71 12.79 -9.88
CA TYR A 365 0.17 13.22 -8.80
C TYR A 365 0.21 12.10 -7.77
N GLU A 366 1.36 11.45 -7.70
CA GLU A 366 1.59 10.35 -6.78
C GLU A 366 2.27 10.90 -5.53
N GLU A 367 1.57 10.82 -4.40
CA GLU A 367 2.13 11.10 -3.09
C GLU A 367 2.91 9.86 -2.60
N THR A 368 4.02 9.55 -3.28
CA THR A 368 4.89 8.45 -2.85
C THR A 368 5.73 8.85 -1.64
N SER A 369 6.27 7.84 -0.97
CA SER A 369 7.44 8.00 -0.11
C SER A 369 8.59 8.69 -0.83
N ASP A 370 9.47 9.33 -0.05
CA ASP A 370 10.73 9.93 -0.55
C ASP A 370 11.70 8.87 -1.10
N ILE A 371 11.41 7.59 -0.86
CA ILE A 371 12.19 6.44 -1.30
C ILE A 371 11.25 5.47 -2.02
N ALA A 372 11.44 5.33 -3.33
CA ALA A 372 10.61 4.44 -4.15
C ALA A 372 10.62 2.97 -3.65
N ALA A 373 11.75 2.53 -3.09
CA ALA A 373 11.90 1.21 -2.47
C ALA A 373 11.49 1.25 -0.98
N ARG A 374 10.19 1.22 -0.71
CA ARG A 374 9.64 1.15 0.66
C ARG A 374 8.96 -0.19 0.92
N PRO A 375 8.87 -0.65 2.18
CA PRO A 375 8.12 -1.86 2.52
C PRO A 375 6.62 -1.66 2.33
N ILE A 376 6.01 -2.49 1.48
CA ILE A 376 4.55 -2.57 1.33
C ILE A 376 4.10 -3.95 1.75
N HIS A 377 3.19 -4.00 2.70
CA HIS A 377 2.66 -5.23 3.25
C HIS A 377 1.46 -5.68 2.41
N VAL A 378 1.51 -6.90 1.89
CA VAL A 378 0.45 -7.46 1.06
C VAL A 378 0.09 -8.84 1.56
N CYS A 379 -1.20 -9.09 1.74
CA CYS A 379 -1.74 -10.41 2.02
C CYS A 379 -2.84 -10.72 0.99
N VAL A 380 -2.71 -11.84 0.29
CA VAL A 380 -3.67 -12.30 -0.71
C VAL A 380 -4.37 -13.54 -0.18
N PHE A 381 -5.70 -13.49 -0.19
CA PHE A 381 -6.58 -14.62 0.08
C PHE A 381 -7.16 -15.15 -1.21
N GLU A 382 -7.14 -16.46 -1.40
CA GLU A 382 -7.71 -17.14 -2.57
C GLU A 382 -8.59 -18.31 -2.12
N GLY A 383 -9.72 -18.52 -2.80
CA GLY A 383 -10.67 -19.58 -2.46
C GLY A 383 -11.47 -19.27 -1.19
N LEU A 384 -11.77 -17.99 -0.94
CA LEU A 384 -12.62 -17.56 0.16
C LEU A 384 -14.06 -18.07 -0.04
N ASN A 385 -14.70 -18.40 1.08
CA ASN A 385 -16.13 -18.67 1.08
C ASN A 385 -16.92 -17.36 0.96
N ALA A 386 -18.15 -17.46 0.45
CA ALA A 386 -19.07 -16.34 0.35
C ALA A 386 -19.23 -15.64 1.71
N SER A 387 -19.15 -14.31 1.71
CA SER A 387 -19.26 -13.50 2.93
C SER A 387 -18.26 -13.83 4.03
N ALA A 388 -17.05 -14.27 3.65
CA ALA A 388 -15.97 -14.46 4.61
C ALA A 388 -15.68 -13.18 5.40
N THR A 389 -15.28 -13.32 6.66
CA THR A 389 -14.89 -12.18 7.50
C THR A 389 -13.40 -12.21 7.77
N ILE A 390 -12.69 -11.20 7.26
CA ILE A 390 -11.24 -11.04 7.43
C ILE A 390 -10.99 -10.11 8.61
N ASN A 391 -10.24 -10.58 9.60
CA ASN A 391 -9.72 -9.74 10.67
C ASN A 391 -8.34 -9.19 10.27
N ILE A 392 -8.22 -7.87 10.38
CA ILE A 392 -7.02 -7.12 10.04
C ILE A 392 -6.56 -6.45 11.31
N ASN A 393 -5.30 -6.67 11.69
CA ASN A 393 -4.60 -5.94 12.72
C ASN A 393 -3.34 -5.34 12.10
N SER A 394 -3.13 -4.05 12.26
CA SER A 394 -1.99 -3.36 11.66
C SER A 394 -1.38 -2.40 12.66
N ALA A 395 -0.07 -2.22 12.53
CA ALA A 395 0.71 -1.40 13.44
C ALA A 395 1.80 -0.67 12.66
N ALA A 396 2.09 0.56 13.08
CA ALA A 396 3.21 1.34 12.58
C ALA A 396 3.93 2.01 13.75
N VAL A 397 5.26 1.95 13.75
CA VAL A 397 6.10 2.76 14.62
C VAL A 397 6.55 3.97 13.84
N LEU A 398 6.13 5.13 14.30
CA LEU A 398 6.38 6.44 13.71
C LEU A 398 7.48 7.14 14.48
N THR A 399 8.30 7.91 13.78
CA THR A 399 9.17 8.93 14.36
C THR A 399 8.55 10.27 14.04
N GLY A 400 8.31 11.12 15.04
CA GLY A 400 7.63 12.37 14.76
C GLY A 400 7.87 13.46 15.80
N VAL A 401 7.53 14.67 15.38
CA VAL A 401 7.44 15.84 16.25
C VAL A 401 5.96 16.08 16.51
N PRO A 402 5.48 15.99 17.76
CA PRO A 402 4.08 16.26 18.06
C PRO A 402 3.74 17.72 17.76
N ASP A 403 2.55 17.99 17.24
CA ASP A 403 2.11 19.37 17.08
C ASP A 403 1.84 19.99 18.46
N SER A 404 2.35 21.20 18.66
CA SER A 404 2.14 22.04 19.85
C SER A 404 0.67 22.27 20.22
N THR A 405 -0.25 22.11 19.26
CA THR A 405 -1.69 22.22 19.45
C THR A 405 -2.30 20.96 20.11
N ASN A 406 -1.59 19.83 20.08
CA ASN A 406 -2.05 18.54 20.60
C ASN A 406 -1.32 18.17 21.91
N VAL A 407 -1.81 18.76 23.01
CA VAL A 407 -1.23 18.71 24.38
C VAL A 407 -1.04 17.30 24.96
N PHE A 408 -1.68 16.26 24.40
CA PHE A 408 -1.65 14.89 24.96
C PHE A 408 -0.38 14.08 24.68
N ILE A 409 0.52 14.54 23.80
CA ILE A 409 1.67 13.76 23.35
C ILE A 409 2.99 14.23 24.00
N SER A 410 3.02 15.42 24.62
CA SER A 410 4.27 16.12 24.96
C SER A 410 4.88 15.83 26.33
N SER A 411 4.51 14.75 27.03
CA SER A 411 5.06 14.46 28.36
C SER A 411 6.41 13.73 28.27
N LYS A 412 7.44 14.38 27.74
CA LYS A 412 8.81 13.86 27.83
C LYS A 412 9.63 14.72 28.80
N SER A 413 10.18 14.09 29.83
CA SER A 413 11.31 14.64 30.58
C SER A 413 12.55 14.51 29.71
N SER A 414 13.24 15.61 29.42
CA SER A 414 14.50 15.59 28.66
C SER A 414 15.52 14.67 29.34
N SER A 415 15.80 13.51 28.76
CA SER A 415 16.98 12.72 29.11
C SER A 415 18.18 13.32 28.39
N ASN A 416 19.19 13.78 29.12
CA ASN A 416 20.46 14.26 28.53
C ASN A 416 21.38 13.10 28.10
N ASP A 417 20.81 11.95 27.76
CA ASP A 417 21.60 10.77 27.42
C ASP A 417 22.12 10.89 25.99
N VAL A 418 23.44 10.95 25.85
CA VAL A 418 24.09 11.01 24.54
C VAL A 418 24.34 9.58 24.05
N TYR A 419 23.67 9.19 22.97
CA TYR A 419 23.86 7.89 22.32
C TYR A 419 24.73 7.99 21.06
N ASP A 420 25.52 6.96 20.77
CA ASP A 420 26.23 6.84 19.49
C ASP A 420 25.24 6.37 18.41
N THR A 421 24.71 7.35 17.66
CA THR A 421 23.71 7.13 16.61
C THR A 421 24.22 6.28 15.46
N ASN A 422 25.53 6.30 15.18
CA ASN A 422 26.12 5.49 14.12
C ASN A 422 26.12 4.01 14.52
N ALA A 423 26.52 3.69 15.75
CA ALA A 423 26.47 2.32 16.26
C ALA A 423 25.03 1.76 16.27
N VAL A 424 24.05 2.59 16.66
CA VAL A 424 22.62 2.24 16.63
C VAL A 424 22.16 1.98 15.19
N GLU A 425 22.49 2.87 14.24
CA GLU A 425 22.09 2.71 12.84
C GLU A 425 22.69 1.44 12.21
N VAL A 426 23.98 1.16 12.43
CA VAL A 426 24.65 -0.05 11.93
C VAL A 426 24.01 -1.31 12.50
N PHE A 427 23.65 -1.30 13.79
CA PHE A 427 22.94 -2.40 14.43
C PHE A 427 21.55 -2.62 13.79
N LEU A 428 20.73 -1.57 13.67
CA LEU A 428 19.39 -1.65 13.09
C LEU A 428 19.42 -2.11 11.62
N ARG A 429 20.37 -1.61 10.81
CA ARG A 429 20.58 -2.08 9.43
C ARG A 429 20.95 -3.56 9.38
N SER A 430 21.82 -4.00 10.28
CA SER A 430 22.27 -5.39 10.35
C SER A 430 21.11 -6.34 10.66
N VAL A 431 20.24 -5.96 11.61
CA VAL A 431 19.03 -6.72 11.95
C VAL A 431 18.03 -6.70 10.78
N THR A 432 17.73 -5.54 10.21
CA THR A 432 16.74 -5.36 9.13
C THR A 432 17.08 -6.14 7.86
N ARG A 433 18.39 -6.30 7.54
CA ARG A 433 18.83 -6.98 6.32
C ARG A 433 18.59 -8.49 6.36
N VAL A 434 18.69 -9.10 7.54
CA VAL A 434 18.68 -10.57 7.72
C VAL A 434 17.37 -11.12 8.26
N MET A 435 16.58 -10.27 8.91
CA MET A 435 15.31 -10.65 9.50
C MET A 435 14.31 -11.01 8.40
N PRO A 436 13.56 -12.13 8.54
CA PRO A 436 12.42 -12.36 7.67
C PRO A 436 11.36 -11.28 7.88
N ARG A 437 10.55 -11.04 6.85
CA ARG A 437 9.55 -9.98 6.82
C ARG A 437 8.11 -10.48 6.70
N ALA A 438 7.93 -11.79 6.47
CA ALA A 438 6.65 -12.46 6.41
C ALA A 438 6.70 -13.73 7.26
N PHE A 439 5.65 -14.05 7.98
CA PHE A 439 5.60 -15.13 8.96
C PHE A 439 4.19 -15.71 9.05
N THR A 440 4.10 -16.94 9.58
CA THR A 440 2.93 -17.37 10.33
C THR A 440 2.89 -16.69 11.70
N ILE A 441 1.73 -16.61 12.37
CA ILE A 441 1.68 -16.03 13.73
C ILE A 441 2.60 -16.78 14.68
N ASP A 442 2.50 -18.10 14.70
CA ASP A 442 3.26 -18.94 15.62
C ASP A 442 4.76 -18.83 15.36
N GLY A 443 5.13 -18.78 14.07
CA GLY A 443 6.49 -18.51 13.64
C GLY A 443 7.03 -17.17 14.14
N HIS A 444 6.22 -16.11 14.04
CA HIS A 444 6.59 -14.80 14.55
C HIS A 444 6.80 -14.81 16.08
N ALA A 445 5.92 -15.46 16.84
CA ALA A 445 6.06 -15.55 18.30
C ALA A 445 7.37 -16.27 18.71
N ALA A 446 7.71 -17.38 18.04
CA ALA A 446 8.96 -18.09 18.25
C ALA A 446 10.19 -17.24 17.88
N MET A 447 10.10 -16.47 16.79
CA MET A 447 11.15 -15.58 16.36
C MET A 447 11.39 -14.46 17.37
N VAL A 448 10.34 -13.78 17.85
CA VAL A 448 10.44 -12.71 18.86
C VAL A 448 11.11 -13.22 20.12
N SER A 449 10.65 -14.36 20.67
CA SER A 449 11.25 -14.95 21.87
C SER A 449 12.74 -15.28 21.68
N SER A 450 13.11 -15.74 20.48
CA SER A 450 14.50 -16.08 20.17
C SER A 450 15.38 -14.84 19.97
N VAL A 451 14.84 -13.79 19.38
CA VAL A 451 15.52 -12.50 19.19
C VAL A 451 15.73 -11.79 20.52
N ASP A 452 14.72 -11.76 21.38
CA ASP A 452 14.80 -11.18 22.73
C ASP A 452 15.87 -11.91 23.57
N ALA A 453 15.89 -13.25 23.50
CA ALA A 453 16.93 -14.05 24.14
C ALA A 453 18.33 -13.74 23.58
N MET A 454 18.46 -13.55 22.26
CA MET A 454 19.74 -13.22 21.62
C MET A 454 20.25 -11.84 22.03
N PHE A 455 19.38 -10.83 22.13
CA PHE A 455 19.76 -9.48 22.56
C PHE A 455 20.31 -9.44 24.00
N GLY A 456 19.93 -10.41 24.84
CA GLY A 456 20.49 -10.60 26.18
C GLY A 456 21.89 -11.23 26.23
N THR A 457 22.45 -11.69 25.12
CA THR A 457 23.74 -12.42 25.11
C THR A 457 24.97 -11.51 25.17
N GLU A 458 26.08 -12.06 25.69
CA GLU A 458 27.39 -11.39 25.74
C GLU A 458 27.93 -11.10 24.33
N ASP A 459 27.59 -11.94 23.34
CA ASP A 459 27.95 -11.74 21.93
C ASP A 459 27.50 -10.37 21.40
N VAL A 460 26.33 -9.88 21.81
CA VAL A 460 25.82 -8.56 21.41
C VAL A 460 26.62 -7.45 22.10
N SER A 461 26.99 -7.63 23.37
CA SER A 461 27.87 -6.69 24.08
C SER A 461 29.24 -6.58 23.39
N ILE A 462 29.84 -7.72 23.03
CA ILE A 462 31.11 -7.79 22.32
C ILE A 462 30.96 -7.18 20.92
N ALA A 463 29.85 -7.43 20.23
CA ALA A 463 29.55 -6.84 18.92
C ALA A 463 29.46 -5.31 18.96
N PHE A 464 28.84 -4.72 20.00
CA PHE A 464 28.81 -3.27 20.19
C PHE A 464 30.19 -2.71 20.57
N GLN A 465 30.98 -3.42 21.37
CA GLN A 465 32.35 -3.02 21.72
C GLN A 465 33.30 -3.11 20.52
N ALA A 466 33.11 -4.09 19.64
CA ALA A 466 33.93 -4.33 18.45
C ALA A 466 33.33 -3.76 17.14
N MET A 467 32.16 -3.12 17.21
CA MET A 467 31.33 -2.67 16.08
C MET A 467 31.13 -3.73 14.96
N SER A 468 31.05 -5.02 15.31
CA SER A 468 30.90 -6.12 14.34
C SER A 468 29.62 -6.92 14.55
N PHE A 469 28.68 -6.85 13.59
CA PHE A 469 27.33 -7.45 13.74
C PHE A 469 27.07 -8.65 12.83
N GLU A 470 28.06 -9.11 12.06
CA GLU A 470 27.91 -10.21 11.11
C GLU A 470 27.46 -11.53 11.78
N LYS A 471 28.04 -11.85 12.95
CA LYS A 471 27.70 -13.06 13.71
C LYS A 471 26.27 -13.01 14.27
N VAL A 472 25.86 -11.85 14.79
CA VAL A 472 24.50 -11.59 15.28
C VAL A 472 23.50 -11.75 14.14
N ALA A 473 23.80 -11.14 12.99
CA ALA A 473 22.94 -11.19 11.81
C ALA A 473 22.77 -12.62 11.25
N LYS A 474 23.84 -13.43 11.25
CA LYS A 474 23.80 -14.84 10.86
C LYS A 474 22.90 -15.68 11.77
N LYS A 475 22.89 -15.42 13.09
CA LYS A 475 22.01 -16.12 14.05
C LYS A 475 20.54 -15.75 13.86
N VAL A 476 20.22 -14.46 13.70
CA VAL A 476 18.85 -13.99 13.39
C VAL A 476 18.33 -14.63 12.11
N LYS A 477 19.15 -14.71 11.05
CA LYS A 477 18.77 -15.35 9.79
C LYS A 477 18.39 -16.83 9.98
N LYS A 478 19.17 -17.58 10.76
CA LYS A 478 18.90 -19.00 11.03
C LYS A 478 17.58 -19.19 11.76
N ILE A 479 17.36 -18.45 12.85
CA ILE A 479 16.08 -18.47 13.60
C ILE A 479 14.91 -18.12 12.67
N GLY A 480 15.08 -17.08 11.85
CA GLY A 480 14.07 -16.60 10.94
C GLY A 480 13.64 -17.62 9.88
N LYS A 481 14.55 -18.47 9.37
CA LYS A 481 14.20 -19.54 8.43
C LYS A 481 13.28 -20.60 9.04
N VAL A 482 13.44 -20.86 10.33
CA VAL A 482 12.72 -21.90 11.07
C VAL A 482 11.30 -21.44 11.37
N ALA A 483 11.16 -20.17 11.77
CA ALA A 483 9.88 -19.50 11.98
C ALA A 483 9.00 -19.45 10.73
N LYS A 484 9.57 -19.62 9.53
CA LYS A 484 8.84 -19.55 8.26
C LYS A 484 8.36 -20.89 7.73
N ALA A 485 8.90 -21.99 8.23
CA ALA A 485 8.62 -23.30 7.68
C ALA A 485 7.18 -23.73 7.94
N ARG A 486 6.56 -24.39 6.95
CA ARG A 486 5.18 -24.88 7.06
C ARG A 486 5.06 -25.90 8.20
N ALA A 487 3.88 -26.04 8.79
CA ALA A 487 3.60 -27.00 9.87
C ALA A 487 4.10 -28.44 9.59
N GLN A 488 4.16 -28.84 8.31
CA GLN A 488 4.64 -30.16 7.88
C GLN A 488 6.17 -30.30 7.81
N GLU A 489 6.91 -29.20 7.74
CA GLU A 489 8.39 -29.17 7.64
C GLU A 489 9.07 -28.93 8.99
N ILE A 490 8.29 -28.56 10.03
CA ILE A 490 8.76 -28.34 11.40
C ILE A 490 9.56 -29.55 11.95
N PRO A 491 9.15 -30.82 11.80
CA PRO A 491 9.90 -31.95 12.33
C PRO A 491 11.29 -32.12 11.68
N ALA A 492 11.37 -31.92 10.36
CA ALA A 492 12.63 -32.05 9.62
C ALA A 492 13.60 -30.91 9.96
N LEU A 493 13.12 -29.67 10.07
CA LEU A 493 13.93 -28.52 10.47
C LEU A 493 14.34 -28.54 11.95
N LEU A 494 13.48 -29.06 12.84
CA LEU A 494 13.86 -29.30 14.23
C LEU A 494 15.00 -30.32 14.34
N SER A 495 15.01 -31.36 13.49
CA SER A 495 16.12 -32.31 13.43
C SER A 495 17.43 -31.68 12.93
N GLU A 496 17.34 -30.68 12.04
CA GLU A 496 18.50 -29.95 11.50
C GLU A 496 19.05 -28.89 12.47
N LEU A 497 18.19 -28.31 13.31
CA LEU A 497 18.56 -27.38 14.38
C LEU A 497 18.95 -28.06 15.69
N ALA A 498 18.61 -29.34 15.86
CA ALA A 498 18.94 -30.11 17.07
C ALA A 498 20.41 -29.96 17.50
N PRO A 499 21.42 -29.94 16.59
CA PRO A 499 22.81 -29.72 16.98
C PRO A 499 23.05 -28.33 17.56
N ALA A 500 22.43 -27.29 16.99
CA ALA A 500 22.58 -25.91 17.44
C ALA A 500 21.82 -25.63 18.76
N LEU A 501 20.65 -26.24 18.94
CA LEU A 501 19.88 -26.19 20.19
C LEU A 501 20.54 -27.00 21.30
N GLU A 502 21.24 -28.09 20.97
CA GLU A 502 22.04 -28.85 21.93
C GLU A 502 23.33 -28.10 22.33
N GLU A 503 23.97 -27.39 21.40
CA GLU A 503 25.17 -26.56 21.69
C GLU A 503 24.82 -25.30 22.51
N ILE A 504 23.75 -24.58 22.14
CA ILE A 504 23.26 -23.42 22.90
C ILE A 504 22.60 -23.86 24.22
N GLY A 505 21.85 -24.97 24.21
CA GLY A 505 21.23 -25.53 25.40
C GLY A 505 22.26 -26.08 26.39
N SER A 506 23.34 -26.71 25.91
CA SER A 506 24.42 -27.19 26.78
C SER A 506 25.17 -26.05 27.44
N THR A 507 25.52 -25.00 26.69
CA THR A 507 26.20 -23.81 27.23
C THR A 507 25.31 -23.03 28.22
N LEU A 508 24.04 -22.84 27.92
CA LEU A 508 23.09 -22.17 28.82
C LEU A 508 22.73 -23.03 30.05
N SER A 509 22.68 -24.37 29.92
CA SER A 509 22.38 -25.27 31.04
C SER A 509 23.43 -25.29 32.14
N MET A 510 24.63 -24.74 31.86
CA MET A 510 25.70 -24.61 32.84
C MET A 510 25.59 -23.33 33.70
N LEU A 511 24.67 -22.42 33.37
CA LEU A 511 24.44 -21.20 34.13
C LEU A 511 23.40 -21.43 35.24
N PRO A 512 23.56 -20.84 36.44
CA PRO A 512 22.57 -20.95 37.51
C PRO A 512 21.31 -20.10 37.22
N GLY A 513 20.17 -20.53 37.75
CA GLY A 513 18.91 -19.79 37.69
C GLY A 513 18.09 -20.00 36.40
N PRO A 514 17.22 -19.04 36.01
CA PRO A 514 16.30 -19.17 34.88
C PRO A 514 16.98 -19.48 33.54
N ALA A 515 18.22 -19.03 33.35
CA ALA A 515 19.05 -19.32 32.18
C ALA A 515 19.44 -20.80 32.11
N GLY A 516 19.75 -21.42 33.25
CA GLY A 516 20.01 -22.85 33.38
C GLY A 516 18.78 -23.70 33.08
N THR A 517 17.61 -23.29 33.57
CA THR A 517 16.35 -23.99 33.29
C THR A 517 15.93 -23.85 31.83
N ALA A 518 16.14 -22.68 31.20
CA ALA A 518 15.91 -22.48 29.78
C ALA A 518 16.90 -23.30 28.92
N GLY A 519 18.17 -23.37 29.32
CA GLY A 519 19.17 -24.21 28.66
C GLY A 519 18.85 -25.71 28.78
N GLN A 520 18.37 -26.16 29.94
CA GLN A 520 17.89 -27.54 30.12
C GLN A 520 16.64 -27.83 29.28
N ALA A 521 15.70 -26.88 29.17
CA ALA A 521 14.52 -27.03 28.32
C ALA A 521 14.92 -27.13 26.84
N MET A 522 15.79 -26.24 26.34
CA MET A 522 16.31 -26.30 24.96
C MET A 522 17.06 -27.60 24.67
N ARG A 523 17.88 -28.07 25.63
CA ARG A 523 18.57 -29.37 25.53
C ARG A 523 17.60 -30.56 25.53
N SER A 524 16.49 -30.47 26.27
CA SER A 524 15.46 -31.50 26.27
C SER A 524 14.68 -31.55 24.96
N ILE A 525 14.38 -30.39 24.36
CA ILE A 525 13.74 -30.28 23.04
C ILE A 525 14.67 -30.86 21.96
N GLY A 526 15.96 -30.52 21.98
CA GLY A 526 16.95 -31.08 21.04
C GLY A 526 17.20 -32.58 21.18
N ARG A 527 16.88 -33.17 22.35
CA ARG A 527 16.92 -34.62 22.58
C ARG A 527 15.64 -35.34 22.18
N LEU A 528 14.49 -34.67 22.29
CA LEU A 528 13.18 -35.21 21.87
C LEU A 528 13.00 -35.19 20.34
N SER A 529 13.80 -34.40 19.63
CA SER A 529 13.81 -34.33 18.16
C SER A 529 14.74 -35.36 17.48
N ARG A 530 15.42 -36.22 18.26
CA ARG A 530 16.12 -37.42 17.77
C ARG A 530 15.26 -38.64 18.08
#